data_AF-A0A9N9GV51-F1
#
_entry.id   AF-A0A9N9GV51-F1
#
_cell.length_a   1.000
_cell.length_b   1.000
_cell.length_c   1.000
_cell.angle_alpha   90.00
_cell.angle_beta   90.00
_cell.angle_gamma   90.00
#
_symmetry.space_group_name_H-M   'P 1'
#
loop_
_entity.id
_entity.type
_entity.pdbx_description
1 polymer ?
#
loop_
_entity_poly.entity_id
_entity_poly.type
_entity_poly.pdbx_seq_one_letter_code
_entity_poly.pdbx_strand_id
1 'polypeptide(L)'
;MVSVLALTAICLPVDVEIIQSILERPNMKVIRTSIIHHPEITLEIKPKLIAKNKLYQIIFDLLDNLEGRTIIYEVTVIECNDIIKKLQKNFDPAIIGIYHENLQARRSEQQSRAILFYSQSDIRTLLTILSNRQESFTALQHSSNLNAIIDKKEKVMTMVLFAEIVYKCHQQLAYHFFLWPNNPMISECHNCDNCKE
;
A
#
# COMPACT_ATOMS: atom_id res chain seq x y z
N MET A 1 -29.68 -18.90 -20.53
CA MET A 1 -28.48 -19.02 -19.68
C MET A 1 -27.83 -17.66 -19.64
N VAL A 2 -27.60 -17.07 -18.46
CA VAL A 2 -27.02 -15.72 -18.34
C VAL A 2 -25.52 -15.85 -18.15
N SER A 3 -24.75 -15.16 -19.00
CA SER A 3 -23.30 -15.06 -18.88
C SER A 3 -22.93 -14.17 -17.70
N VAL A 4 -21.97 -14.61 -16.89
CA VAL A 4 -21.47 -13.86 -15.72
C VAL A 4 -20.01 -13.50 -15.96
N LEU A 5 -19.68 -12.23 -15.75
CA LEU A 5 -18.31 -11.72 -15.75
C LEU A 5 -18.01 -11.16 -14.35
N ALA A 6 -17.02 -11.72 -13.67
CA ALA A 6 -16.52 -11.22 -12.39
C ALA A 6 -15.16 -10.56 -12.60
N LEU A 7 -14.98 -9.33 -12.11
CA LEU A 7 -13.75 -8.57 -12.23
C LEU A 7 -13.23 -8.25 -10.83
N THR A 8 -11.93 -8.47 -10.61
CA THR A 8 -11.25 -8.12 -9.37
C THR A 8 -9.80 -7.75 -9.68
N ALA A 9 -9.25 -6.82 -8.89
CA ALA A 9 -7.85 -6.43 -8.97
C ALA A 9 -6.93 -7.34 -8.13
N ILE A 10 -7.48 -7.97 -7.08
CA ILE A 10 -6.75 -8.85 -6.16
C ILE A 10 -7.51 -10.18 -6.09
N CYS A 11 -6.85 -11.26 -6.48
CA CYS A 11 -7.42 -12.60 -6.49
C CYS A 11 -6.31 -13.63 -6.36
N LEU A 12 -6.29 -14.33 -5.23
CA LEU A 12 -5.47 -15.51 -5.01
C LEU A 12 -6.17 -16.76 -5.58
N PRO A 13 -5.44 -17.87 -5.81
CA PRO A 13 -6.05 -19.10 -6.30
C PRO A 13 -7.25 -19.59 -5.47
N VAL A 14 -7.14 -19.48 -4.14
CA VAL A 14 -8.24 -19.84 -3.21
C VAL A 14 -9.49 -18.97 -3.40
N ASP A 15 -9.32 -17.70 -3.79
CA ASP A 15 -10.45 -16.79 -4.01
C ASP A 15 -11.26 -17.21 -5.25
N VAL A 16 -10.62 -17.83 -6.25
CA VAL A 16 -11.32 -18.34 -7.43
C VAL A 16 -12.26 -19.47 -7.06
N GLU A 17 -11.82 -20.40 -6.22
CA GLU A 17 -12.67 -21.50 -5.75
C GLU A 17 -13.89 -20.97 -4.99
N ILE A 18 -13.68 -19.96 -4.15
CA ILE A 18 -14.75 -19.27 -3.42
C ILE A 18 -15.72 -18.59 -4.40
N ILE A 19 -15.23 -17.82 -5.36
CA ILE A 19 -16.05 -17.11 -6.36
C ILE A 19 -16.87 -18.11 -7.20
N GLN A 20 -16.24 -19.19 -7.67
CA GLN A 20 -16.90 -20.23 -8.47
C GLN A 20 -18.02 -20.93 -7.69
N SER A 21 -17.78 -21.21 -6.41
CA SER A 21 -18.76 -21.81 -5.49
C SER A 21 -19.96 -20.87 -5.27
N ILE A 22 -19.70 -19.62 -4.87
CA ILE A 22 -20.75 -18.62 -4.57
C ILE A 22 -21.60 -18.31 -5.80
N LEU A 23 -20.99 -18.24 -6.97
CA LEU A 23 -21.69 -17.94 -8.22
C LEU A 23 -22.35 -19.17 -8.85
N GLU A 24 -22.15 -20.37 -8.30
CA GLU A 24 -22.61 -21.64 -8.86
C GLU A 24 -22.13 -21.83 -10.32
N ARG A 25 -20.86 -21.49 -10.55
CA ARG A 25 -20.17 -21.58 -11.85
C ARG A 25 -18.81 -22.27 -11.68
N PRO A 26 -18.76 -23.61 -11.60
CA PRO A 26 -17.51 -24.34 -11.34
C PRO A 26 -16.47 -24.23 -12.48
N ASN A 27 -16.91 -23.93 -13.70
CA ASN A 27 -16.04 -23.89 -14.89
C ASN A 27 -15.78 -22.46 -15.39
N MET A 28 -15.74 -21.46 -14.50
CA MET A 28 -15.38 -20.10 -14.91
C MET A 28 -13.96 -20.05 -15.45
N LYS A 29 -13.79 -19.53 -16.67
CA LYS A 29 -12.48 -19.26 -17.24
C LYS A 29 -11.83 -18.10 -16.49
N VAL A 30 -10.67 -18.35 -15.91
CA VAL A 30 -9.85 -17.32 -15.26
C VAL A 30 -8.92 -16.68 -16.29
N ILE A 31 -9.01 -15.36 -16.42
CA ILE A 31 -8.12 -14.55 -17.26
C ILE A 31 -7.40 -13.57 -16.34
N ARG A 32 -6.07 -13.54 -16.40
CA ARG A 32 -5.23 -12.68 -15.56
C ARG A 32 -3.93 -12.32 -16.27
N THR A 33 -3.35 -11.20 -15.88
CA THR A 33 -1.99 -10.83 -16.27
C THR A 33 -0.98 -11.66 -15.47
N SER A 34 0.04 -12.19 -16.14
CA SER A 34 1.09 -12.98 -15.48
C SER A 34 2.16 -12.11 -14.81
N ILE A 35 2.26 -10.85 -15.22
CA ILE A 35 3.16 -9.83 -14.68
C ILE A 35 2.33 -8.87 -13.85
N ILE A 36 2.64 -8.80 -12.56
CA ILE A 36 1.90 -7.99 -11.56
C ILE A 36 2.74 -6.86 -10.97
N HIS A 37 4.06 -6.93 -11.12
CA HIS A 37 5.00 -5.93 -10.63
C HIS A 37 5.14 -4.80 -11.66
N HIS A 38 5.56 -3.64 -11.17
CA HIS A 38 5.62 -2.40 -11.94
C HIS A 38 7.05 -1.83 -11.86
N PRO A 39 7.99 -2.32 -12.68
CA PRO A 39 9.40 -1.92 -12.61
C PRO A 39 9.61 -0.42 -12.92
N GLU A 40 8.65 0.21 -13.60
CA GLU A 40 8.60 1.66 -13.84
C GLU A 40 8.37 2.49 -12.57
N ILE A 41 7.91 1.85 -11.48
CA ILE A 41 7.71 2.49 -10.17
C ILE A 41 8.93 2.20 -9.29
N THR A 42 9.66 3.25 -8.96
CA THR A 42 10.72 3.25 -7.95
C THR A 42 10.10 3.18 -6.56
N LEU A 43 10.35 2.10 -5.83
CA LEU A 43 9.97 1.95 -4.43
C LEU A 43 11.16 2.35 -3.54
N GLU A 44 10.93 3.24 -2.59
CA GLU A 44 11.96 3.73 -1.64
C GLU A 44 11.41 3.69 -0.21
N ILE A 45 12.28 3.38 0.74
CA ILE A 45 11.96 3.38 2.17
C ILE A 45 12.90 4.34 2.87
N LYS A 46 12.33 5.29 3.61
CA LYS A 46 13.08 6.30 4.33
C LYS A 46 12.73 6.28 5.82
N PRO A 47 13.72 6.39 6.72
CA PRO A 47 13.43 6.55 8.13
C PRO A 47 12.66 7.85 8.36
N LYS A 48 11.54 7.76 9.06
CA LYS A 48 10.75 8.93 9.44
C LYS A 48 11.44 9.65 10.60
N LEU A 49 11.82 10.90 10.37
CA LEU A 49 12.47 11.72 11.39
C LEU A 49 11.50 12.06 12.54
N ILE A 50 11.99 11.96 13.78
CA ILE A 50 11.22 12.28 15.00
C ILE A 50 10.77 13.76 14.99
N ALA A 51 11.63 14.65 14.52
CA ALA A 51 11.32 16.08 14.43
C ALA A 51 10.44 16.37 13.21
N LYS A 52 9.13 16.57 13.42
CA LYS A 52 8.14 16.85 12.37
C LYS A 52 8.56 17.97 11.41
N ASN A 53 9.17 19.05 11.90
CA ASN A 53 9.62 20.14 11.03
C ASN A 53 10.71 19.71 10.04
N LYS A 54 11.62 18.80 10.43
CA LYS A 54 12.63 18.26 9.52
C LYS A 54 12.00 17.31 8.49
N LEU A 55 11.01 16.53 8.90
CA LEU A 55 10.23 15.69 7.97
C LEU A 55 9.52 16.57 6.92
N TYR A 56 8.87 17.65 7.32
CA TYR A 56 8.23 18.57 6.38
C TYR A 56 9.23 19.21 5.42
N GLN A 57 10.42 19.59 5.90
CA GLN A 57 11.45 20.13 5.02
C GLN A 57 11.86 19.11 3.95
N ILE A 58 12.11 17.85 4.33
CA ILE A 58 12.42 16.78 3.37
C ILE A 58 11.27 16.61 2.36
N ILE A 59 10.02 16.67 2.80
CA ILE A 59 8.86 16.59 1.90
C ILE A 59 8.86 17.77 0.93
N PHE A 60 9.13 18.99 1.39
CA PHE A 60 9.18 20.16 0.52
C PHE A 60 10.30 20.05 -0.51
N ASP A 61 11.50 19.64 -0.09
CA ASP A 61 12.64 19.42 -0.98
C ASP A 61 12.33 18.36 -2.05
N LEU A 62 11.55 17.32 -1.71
CA LEU A 62 11.09 16.31 -2.66
C LEU A 62 10.07 16.87 -3.66
N LEU A 63 9.21 17.78 -3.23
CA LEU A 63 8.17 18.38 -4.07
C LEU A 63 8.71 19.46 -5.01
N ASP A 64 9.69 20.26 -4.56
CA ASP A 64 10.32 21.31 -5.38
C ASP A 64 10.99 20.74 -6.65
N ASN A 65 11.43 19.49 -6.59
CA ASN A 65 12.12 18.80 -7.69
C ASN A 65 11.20 17.87 -8.50
N LEU A 66 9.88 17.94 -8.29
CA LEU A 66 8.94 16.99 -8.87
C LEU A 66 8.22 17.56 -10.09
N GLU A 67 8.36 16.86 -11.22
CA GLU A 67 7.47 17.03 -12.37
C GLU A 67 6.23 16.15 -12.19
N GLY A 68 5.04 16.74 -12.15
CA GLY A 68 3.77 16.01 -12.12
C GLY A 68 2.94 16.23 -10.85
N ARG A 69 2.26 15.16 -10.40
CA ARG A 69 1.33 15.20 -9.26
C ARG A 69 1.78 14.22 -8.18
N THR A 70 1.64 14.62 -6.93
CA THR A 70 1.98 13.80 -5.76
C THR A 70 0.74 13.53 -4.92
N ILE A 71 0.64 12.32 -4.39
CA ILE A 71 -0.32 11.96 -3.34
C ILE A 71 0.47 11.69 -2.07
N ILE A 72 0.08 12.34 -0.97
CA ILE A 72 0.66 12.10 0.35
C ILE A 72 -0.41 11.46 1.23
N TYR A 73 -0.10 10.28 1.77
CA TYR A 73 -0.96 9.56 2.70
C TYR A 73 -0.51 9.81 4.13
N GLU A 74 -1.48 10.10 5.00
CA GLU A 74 -1.29 10.19 6.45
C GLU A 74 -2.25 9.22 7.16
N VAL A 75 -1.90 8.82 8.39
CA VAL A 75 -2.65 7.79 9.13
C VAL A 75 -3.98 8.35 9.64
N THR A 76 -4.02 9.64 10.01
CA THR A 76 -5.20 10.27 10.59
C THR A 76 -5.62 11.54 9.84
N VAL A 77 -6.91 11.87 9.89
CA VAL A 77 -7.45 13.11 9.32
C VAL A 77 -6.80 14.36 9.95
N ILE A 78 -6.41 14.29 11.22
CA ILE A 78 -5.71 15.37 11.91
C ILE A 78 -4.35 15.62 11.26
N GLU A 79 -3.59 14.56 10.99
CA GLU A 79 -2.30 14.66 10.29
C GLU A 79 -2.46 15.16 8.85
N CYS A 80 -3.49 14.72 8.12
CA CYS A 80 -3.84 15.28 6.81
C CYS A 80 -4.06 16.80 6.87
N ASN A 81 -4.82 17.28 7.85
CA ASN A 81 -5.07 18.71 8.02
C ASN A 81 -3.81 19.50 8.38
N ASP A 82 -2.93 18.92 9.21
CA ASP A 82 -1.67 19.53 9.60
C ASP A 82 -0.72 19.70 8.41
N ILE A 83 -0.55 18.65 7.60
CA ILE A 83 0.34 18.73 6.43
C ILE A 83 -0.22 19.65 5.35
N ILE A 84 -1.53 19.67 5.11
CA ILE A 84 -2.15 20.60 4.15
C ILE A 84 -1.89 22.05 4.54
N LYS A 85 -2.07 22.41 5.82
CA LYS A 85 -1.77 23.77 6.30
C LYS A 85 -0.30 24.13 6.12
N LYS A 86 0.61 23.15 6.21
CA LYS A 86 2.05 23.35 6.00
C LYS A 86 2.38 23.51 4.52
N LEU A 87 1.77 22.70 3.65
CA LEU A 87 1.93 22.80 2.20
C LEU A 87 1.40 24.14 1.69
N GLN A 88 0.20 24.56 2.10
CA GLN A 88 -0.42 25.83 1.67
C GLN A 88 0.35 27.09 2.10
N LYS A 89 1.27 26.95 3.08
CA LYS A 89 2.17 28.03 3.49
C LYS A 89 3.44 28.11 2.65
N ASN A 90 3.83 27.04 1.97
CA ASN A 90 5.10 26.93 1.23
C ASN A 90 4.88 26.82 -0.30
N PHE A 91 3.70 26.40 -0.74
CA PHE A 91 3.32 26.28 -2.15
C PHE A 91 1.99 26.98 -2.42
N ASP A 92 1.66 27.20 -3.69
CA ASP A 92 0.38 27.77 -4.11
C ASP A 92 -0.80 26.95 -3.57
N PRO A 93 -1.69 27.51 -2.73
CA PRO A 93 -2.85 26.80 -2.23
C PRO A 93 -3.79 26.26 -3.32
N ALA A 94 -3.79 26.86 -4.52
CA ALA A 94 -4.64 26.44 -5.64
C ALA A 94 -4.28 25.05 -6.19
N ILE A 95 -3.03 24.59 -5.95
CA ILE A 95 -2.56 23.27 -6.42
C ILE A 95 -2.60 22.19 -5.32
N ILE A 96 -3.11 22.51 -4.13
CA ILE A 96 -3.16 21.61 -2.97
C ILE A 96 -4.62 21.33 -2.58
N GLY A 97 -4.95 20.06 -2.39
CA GLY A 97 -6.28 19.66 -1.94
C GLY A 97 -6.30 18.30 -1.25
N ILE A 98 -7.38 18.04 -0.51
CA ILE A 98 -7.67 16.70 0.01
C ILE A 98 -8.11 15.83 -1.17
N TYR A 99 -7.41 14.72 -1.34
CA TYR A 99 -7.75 13.72 -2.34
C TYR A 99 -8.83 12.77 -1.79
N HIS A 100 -9.99 12.68 -2.45
CA HIS A 100 -11.06 11.71 -2.11
C HIS A 100 -11.46 10.89 -3.35
N GLU A 101 -11.09 9.61 -3.35
CA GLU A 101 -11.54 8.44 -4.15
C GLU A 101 -11.81 8.53 -5.67
N ASN A 102 -11.72 9.67 -6.35
CA ASN A 102 -12.14 9.78 -7.77
C ASN A 102 -11.06 10.34 -8.70
N LEU A 103 -9.89 9.72 -8.78
CA LEU A 103 -8.96 10.01 -9.86
C LEU A 103 -8.28 8.75 -10.36
N GLN A 104 -8.51 8.49 -11.66
CA GLN A 104 -7.63 7.66 -12.46
C GLN A 104 -6.24 8.29 -12.42
N ALA A 105 -5.29 7.64 -11.76
CA ALA A 105 -3.88 7.93 -11.99
C ALA A 105 -3.66 7.74 -13.49
N ARG A 106 -3.47 8.85 -14.23
CA ARG A 106 -2.99 8.75 -15.60
C ARG A 106 -1.63 8.11 -15.48
N ARG A 107 -1.55 6.85 -15.90
CA ARG A 107 -0.30 6.13 -16.09
C ARG A 107 0.43 6.87 -17.21
N SER A 108 1.36 7.74 -16.84
CA SER A 108 2.38 8.17 -17.78
C SER A 108 3.36 7.02 -17.94
N GLU A 109 3.93 6.88 -19.14
CA GLU A 109 5.11 6.02 -19.37
C GLU A 109 6.37 6.56 -18.64
N GLN A 110 6.25 7.68 -17.93
CA GLN A 110 7.30 8.28 -17.11
C GLN A 110 7.45 7.54 -15.77
N GLN A 111 8.70 7.49 -15.32
CA GLN A 111 9.13 6.86 -14.07
C GLN A 111 8.39 7.49 -12.88
N SER A 112 7.70 6.65 -12.10
CA SER A 112 6.97 7.07 -10.90
C SER A 112 7.73 6.68 -9.64
N ARG A 113 7.51 7.39 -8.53
CA ARG A 113 8.18 7.12 -7.25
C ARG A 113 7.14 6.93 -6.15
N ALA A 114 7.32 5.89 -5.34
CA ALA A 114 6.59 5.67 -4.11
C ALA A 114 7.57 5.60 -2.93
N ILE A 115 7.43 6.52 -1.99
CA ILE A 115 8.35 6.68 -0.85
C ILE A 115 7.57 6.40 0.44
N LEU A 116 8.00 5.39 1.19
CA LEU A 116 7.46 5.08 2.51
C LEU A 116 8.33 5.73 3.59
N PHE A 117 7.79 6.71 4.30
CA PHE A 117 8.40 7.21 5.53
C PHE A 117 7.91 6.39 6.72
N TYR A 118 8.83 5.72 7.40
CA TYR A 118 8.50 4.74 8.43
C TYR A 118 9.28 4.95 9.73
N SER A 119 8.62 4.75 10.88
CA SER A 119 9.26 4.63 12.19
C SER A 119 8.59 3.56 13.07
N GLN A 120 9.32 3.10 14.08
CA GLN A 120 8.77 2.21 15.12
C GLN A 120 7.56 2.83 15.85
N SER A 121 7.50 4.16 15.99
CA SER A 121 6.35 4.83 16.59
C SER A 121 5.09 4.67 15.73
N ASP A 122 5.21 4.66 14.41
CA ASP A 122 4.06 4.44 13.51
C ASP A 122 3.51 3.01 13.68
N ILE A 123 4.38 2.01 13.86
CA ILE A 123 3.94 0.63 14.19
C ILE A 123 3.19 0.57 15.50
N ARG A 124 3.71 1.22 16.55
CA ARG A 124 3.00 1.27 17.83
C ARG A 124 1.62 1.92 17.69
N THR A 125 1.52 2.98 16.90
CA THR A 125 0.23 3.62 16.59
C THR A 125 -0.72 2.66 15.87
N LEU A 126 -0.27 1.97 14.82
CA LEU A 126 -1.10 1.00 14.10
C LEU A 126 -1.57 -0.15 14.99
N LEU A 127 -0.68 -0.72 15.80
CA LEU A 127 -1.03 -1.79 16.74
C LEU A 127 -2.00 -1.32 17.83
N THR A 128 -1.84 -0.08 18.31
CA THR A 128 -2.77 0.56 19.25
C THR A 128 -4.15 0.74 18.61
N ILE A 129 -4.22 1.24 17.37
CA ILE A 129 -5.49 1.39 16.64
C ILE A 129 -6.20 0.04 16.47
N LEU A 130 -5.44 -1.02 16.14
CA LEU A 130 -6.00 -2.37 16.01
C LEU A 130 -6.51 -2.92 17.35
N SER A 131 -5.88 -2.54 18.46
CA SER A 131 -6.26 -2.99 19.81
C SER A 131 -7.45 -2.20 20.36
N ASN A 132 -7.51 -0.88 20.15
CA ASN A 132 -8.60 -0.03 20.67
C ASN A 132 -9.95 -0.28 19.97
N ARG A 133 -9.97 -0.91 18.78
CA ARG A 133 -11.21 -1.42 18.16
C ARG A 133 -11.82 -2.62 18.92
N GLN A 134 -11.19 -3.11 20.00
CA GLN A 134 -11.65 -4.24 20.81
C GLN A 134 -12.65 -3.89 21.92
N GLU A 135 -12.70 -2.65 22.43
CA GLU A 135 -13.48 -2.35 23.66
C GLU A 135 -14.99 -2.20 23.44
N SER A 136 -15.43 -2.03 22.20
CA SER A 136 -16.83 -2.21 21.82
C SER A 136 -17.06 -3.67 21.40
N PHE A 137 -18.04 -4.37 21.98
CA PHE A 137 -18.70 -5.62 21.53
C PHE A 137 -18.56 -6.88 22.44
N THR A 138 -19.68 -7.60 22.56
CA THR A 138 -20.00 -8.66 23.53
C THR A 138 -19.51 -10.07 23.15
N ALA A 139 -19.45 -10.95 24.17
CA ALA A 139 -18.68 -12.21 24.24
C ALA A 139 -18.97 -13.34 23.20
N LEU A 140 -19.97 -13.22 22.33
CA LEU A 140 -20.37 -14.31 21.41
C LEU A 140 -19.67 -14.30 20.03
N GLN A 141 -18.84 -13.29 19.72
CA GLN A 141 -18.11 -13.16 18.44
C GLN A 141 -16.59 -13.46 18.55
N HIS A 142 -16.14 -14.11 19.62
CA HIS A 142 -14.74 -14.04 20.04
C HIS A 142 -13.72 -14.86 19.19
N SER A 143 -14.12 -15.98 18.56
CA SER A 143 -13.18 -16.89 17.88
C SER A 143 -12.86 -16.50 16.43
N SER A 144 -13.89 -16.15 15.63
CA SER A 144 -13.70 -15.65 14.26
C SER A 144 -12.99 -14.29 14.23
N ASN A 145 -13.19 -13.48 15.28
CA ASN A 145 -12.58 -12.17 15.41
C ASN A 145 -11.12 -12.25 15.88
N LEU A 146 -10.74 -13.25 16.67
CA LEU A 146 -9.34 -13.45 17.07
C LEU A 146 -8.45 -13.76 15.86
N ASN A 147 -8.90 -14.65 14.97
CA ASN A 147 -8.18 -14.96 13.73
C ASN A 147 -8.06 -13.74 12.83
N ALA A 148 -9.12 -12.92 12.73
CA ALA A 148 -9.09 -11.67 11.97
C ALA A 148 -8.12 -10.62 12.57
N ILE A 149 -7.95 -10.60 13.90
CA ILE A 149 -6.98 -9.72 14.56
C ILE A 149 -5.55 -10.20 14.34
N ILE A 150 -5.31 -11.51 14.45
CA ILE A 150 -4.02 -12.12 14.15
C ILE A 150 -3.61 -11.79 12.72
N ASP A 151 -4.51 -12.01 11.75
CA ASP A 151 -4.29 -11.66 10.34
C ASP A 151 -3.93 -10.17 10.14
N LYS A 152 -4.63 -9.25 10.82
CA LYS A 152 -4.31 -7.81 10.76
C LYS A 152 -2.93 -7.49 11.35
N LYS A 153 -2.55 -8.15 12.46
CA LYS A 153 -1.22 -7.97 13.07
C LYS A 153 -0.13 -8.55 12.18
N GLU A 154 -0.35 -9.70 11.56
CA GLU A 154 0.57 -10.30 10.58
C GLU A 154 0.78 -9.39 9.37
N LYS A 155 -0.28 -8.71 8.89
CA LYS A 155 -0.17 -7.68 7.84
C LYS A 155 0.70 -6.50 8.27
N VAL A 156 0.54 -6.00 9.49
CA VAL A 156 1.42 -4.95 10.05
C VAL A 156 2.87 -5.44 10.10
N MET A 157 3.11 -6.68 10.56
CA MET A 157 4.46 -7.24 10.61
C MET A 157 5.06 -7.47 9.22
N THR A 158 4.24 -7.79 8.22
CA THR A 158 4.68 -7.87 6.83
C THR A 158 5.16 -6.51 6.32
N MET A 159 4.49 -5.43 6.70
CA MET A 159 4.93 -4.07 6.40
C MET A 159 6.26 -3.71 7.10
N VAL A 160 6.47 -4.18 8.33
CA VAL A 160 7.76 -4.03 9.03
C VAL A 160 8.87 -4.77 8.27
N LEU A 161 8.63 -6.01 7.86
CA LEU A 161 9.59 -6.77 7.06
C LEU A 161 9.91 -6.06 5.74
N PHE A 162 8.89 -5.52 5.06
CA PHE A 162 9.09 -4.71 3.87
C PHE A 162 10.01 -3.50 4.16
N ALA A 163 9.80 -2.82 5.29
CA ALA A 163 10.57 -1.63 5.69
C ALA A 163 12.02 -1.90 6.12
N GLU A 164 12.28 -3.06 6.74
CA GLU A 164 13.56 -3.34 7.40
C GLU A 164 14.48 -4.25 6.57
N ILE A 165 13.97 -4.94 5.55
CA ILE A 165 14.80 -5.76 4.66
C ILE A 165 15.60 -4.86 3.72
N VAL A 166 16.93 -4.98 3.75
CA VAL A 166 17.87 -4.17 2.94
C VAL A 166 18.55 -4.93 1.80
N TYR A 167 18.39 -6.25 1.73
CA TYR A 167 19.12 -7.11 0.78
C TYR A 167 18.23 -7.70 -0.34
N LYS A 168 16.94 -7.38 -0.34
CA LYS A 168 15.98 -7.92 -1.31
C LYS A 168 15.23 -6.79 -2.00
N CYS A 169 15.01 -6.93 -3.30
CA CYS A 169 14.28 -5.98 -4.12
C CYS A 169 12.87 -5.68 -3.56
N HIS A 170 12.51 -4.40 -3.46
CA HIS A 170 11.17 -4.01 -2.96
C HIS A 170 10.03 -4.48 -3.85
N GLN A 171 10.22 -4.54 -5.16
CA GLN A 171 9.21 -5.10 -6.08
C GLN A 171 9.00 -6.59 -5.79
N GLN A 172 10.06 -7.34 -5.47
CA GLN A 172 9.90 -8.73 -5.06
C GLN A 172 9.14 -8.83 -3.73
N LEU A 173 9.50 -8.03 -2.73
CA LEU A 173 8.84 -8.05 -1.41
C LEU A 173 7.35 -7.67 -1.50
N ALA A 174 7.02 -6.62 -2.24
CA ALA A 174 5.65 -6.11 -2.37
C ALA A 174 4.72 -7.08 -3.12
N TYR A 175 5.23 -7.74 -4.17
CA TYR A 175 4.37 -8.51 -5.08
C TYR A 175 4.44 -10.02 -4.88
N HIS A 176 5.43 -10.55 -4.16
CA HIS A 176 5.59 -11.99 -3.95
C HIS A 176 4.32 -12.65 -3.37
N PHE A 177 3.63 -11.96 -2.45
CA PHE A 177 2.40 -12.47 -1.84
C PHE A 177 1.26 -12.73 -2.85
N PHE A 178 1.26 -12.03 -3.98
CA PHE A 178 0.21 -12.12 -5.00
C PHE A 178 0.56 -13.08 -6.15
N LEU A 179 1.71 -13.76 -6.08
CA LEU A 179 2.12 -14.71 -7.12
C LEU A 179 1.26 -15.98 -7.07
N TRP A 180 0.79 -16.38 -8.24
CA TRP A 180 0.20 -17.69 -8.46
C TRP A 180 1.31 -18.72 -8.75
N PRO A 181 1.08 -20.03 -8.51
CA PRO A 181 2.11 -21.06 -8.70
C PRO A 181 2.81 -21.07 -10.07
N ASN A 182 2.09 -20.69 -11.14
CA ASN A 182 2.60 -20.66 -12.51
C ASN A 182 3.12 -19.28 -12.94
N ASN A 183 3.24 -18.31 -12.03
CA ASN A 183 3.83 -17.02 -12.37
C ASN A 183 5.35 -17.12 -12.49
N PRO A 184 5.96 -16.35 -13.41
CA PRO A 184 7.40 -16.20 -13.42
C PRO A 184 7.87 -15.57 -12.10
N MET A 185 9.07 -15.92 -11.68
CA MET A 185 9.71 -15.20 -10.57
C MET A 185 9.90 -13.72 -10.94
N ILE A 186 9.76 -12.85 -9.94
CA ILE A 186 10.00 -11.42 -10.11
C ILE A 186 11.51 -11.19 -10.07
N SER A 187 12.09 -10.67 -11.14
CA SER A 187 13.51 -10.29 -11.18
C SER A 187 13.78 -9.05 -10.31
N GLU A 188 15.05 -8.77 -10.03
CA GLU A 188 15.42 -7.49 -9.44
C GLU A 188 15.02 -6.35 -10.36
N CYS A 189 14.57 -5.23 -9.79
CA CYS A 189 14.05 -4.11 -10.58
C CYS A 189 15.15 -3.11 -10.97
N HIS A 190 16.35 -3.22 -10.40
CA HIS A 190 17.47 -2.30 -10.61
C HIS A 190 17.15 -0.82 -10.36
N ASN A 191 16.05 -0.53 -9.64
CA ASN A 191 15.52 0.83 -9.51
C ASN A 191 14.97 1.17 -8.10
N CYS A 192 14.75 0.20 -7.21
CA CYS A 192 14.49 0.49 -5.80
C CYS A 192 15.78 0.79 -5.05
N ASP A 193 15.71 1.45 -3.90
CA ASP A 193 16.88 1.72 -3.03
C ASP A 193 17.69 0.46 -2.69
N ASN A 194 17.06 -0.70 -2.48
CA ASN A 194 17.76 -1.98 -2.27
C ASN A 194 18.46 -2.57 -3.51
N CYS A 195 18.16 -2.08 -4.72
CA CYS A 195 18.72 -2.57 -5.98
C CYS A 195 19.62 -1.55 -6.68
N LYS A 196 19.77 -0.35 -6.11
CA LYS A 196 20.72 0.66 -6.58
C LYS A 196 22.04 0.42 -5.88
N GLU A 197 23.09 0.16 -6.65
CA GLU A 197 24.48 0.13 -6.17
C GLU A 197 24.96 1.54 -5.78
#